data_AF-A0A971PT46-F1
#
_entry.id   AF-A0A971PT46-F1
#
_cell.length_a   1.000
_cell.length_b   1.000
_cell.length_c   1.000
_cell.angle_alpha   90.00
_cell.angle_beta   90.00
_cell.angle_gamma   90.00
#
_symmetry.space_group_name_H-M   'P 1'
#
loop_
_entity.id
_entity.type
_entity.pdbx_description
1 polymer ?
#
loop_
_entity_poly.entity_id
_entity_poly.type
_entity_poly.pdbx_seq_one_letter_code
_entity_poly.pdbx_strand_id
1 'polypeptide(L)'
;MTVDGLPLHPLVVHFTIVFLLLVAGAQVLAVLLPRFRAWIGWGLPLGGLVTAFLVWITAASGDVLSDTHDTPLVEKHEDWGELLRTFGITLGVATVVYWLITSPWGREKLGDRLPSWLVTVLGIAAALIAAATIVITILTGHSGATAVWS
;
A
#
# COMPACT_ATOMS: atom_id res chain seq x y z
N MET A 1 -4.99 -7.54 21.52
CA MET A 1 -3.99 -8.63 21.40
C MET A 1 -2.66 -8.08 21.91
N THR A 2 -1.90 -8.86 22.67
CA THR A 2 -0.57 -8.47 23.20
C THR A 2 0.47 -9.52 22.82
N VAL A 3 1.69 -9.11 22.48
CA VAL A 3 2.87 -9.98 22.40
C VAL A 3 3.88 -9.41 23.37
N ASP A 4 4.38 -10.26 24.29
CA ASP A 4 5.31 -9.87 25.36
C ASP A 4 4.89 -8.63 26.17
N GLY A 5 3.59 -8.50 26.44
CA GLY A 5 3.04 -7.42 27.27
C GLY A 5 2.95 -6.05 26.58
N LEU A 6 3.44 -5.92 25.34
CA LEU A 6 3.24 -4.72 24.53
C LEU A 6 1.91 -4.85 23.76
N PRO A 7 1.16 -3.74 23.58
CA PRO A 7 0.02 -3.75 22.68
C PRO A 7 0.53 -4.18 21.30
N LEU A 8 -0.05 -5.23 20.72
CA LEU A 8 0.35 -5.72 19.40
C LEU A 8 0.13 -4.64 18.32
N HIS A 9 -0.84 -3.77 18.58
CA HIS A 9 -1.38 -2.81 17.63
C HIS A 9 -0.34 -1.80 17.11
N PRO A 10 0.46 -1.09 17.94
CA PRO A 10 1.57 -0.27 17.46
C PRO A 10 2.59 -1.00 16.59
N LEU A 11 2.99 -2.23 16.93
CA LEU A 11 3.97 -2.98 16.15
C LEU A 11 3.44 -3.30 14.75
N VAL A 12 2.18 -3.75 14.67
CA VAL A 12 1.50 -4.03 13.40
C VAL A 12 1.37 -2.76 12.55
N VAL A 13 1.01 -1.62 13.16
CA VAL A 13 0.90 -0.33 12.48
C VAL A 13 2.27 0.11 11.91
N HIS A 14 3.33 0.10 12.74
CA HIS A 14 4.66 0.52 12.29
C HIS A 14 5.19 -0.38 11.17
N PHE A 15 5.02 -1.70 11.30
CA PHE A 15 5.40 -2.64 10.25
C PHE A 15 4.64 -2.36 8.96
N THR A 16 3.31 -2.17 9.05
CA THR A 16 2.45 -1.88 7.90
C THR A 16 2.87 -0.61 7.18
N ILE A 17 3.10 0.48 7.91
CA ILE A 17 3.48 1.78 7.32
C ILE A 17 4.82 1.67 6.59
N VAL A 18 5.84 1.06 7.22
CA VAL A 18 7.16 0.89 6.59
C VAL A 18 7.05 0.02 5.34
N PHE A 19 6.36 -1.12 5.45
CA PHE A 19 6.23 -2.06 4.35
C PHE A 19 5.44 -1.48 3.16
N LEU A 20 4.39 -0.72 3.44
CA LEU A 20 3.59 -0.04 2.44
C LEU A 20 4.41 1.03 1.68
N LEU A 21 5.25 1.81 2.37
CA LEU A 21 6.17 2.76 1.72
C LEU A 21 7.22 2.05 0.84
N LEU A 22 7.76 0.92 1.30
CA LEU A 22 8.71 0.11 0.53
C LEU A 22 8.07 -0.44 -0.75
N VAL A 23 6.86 -1.00 -0.66
CA VAL A 23 6.14 -1.55 -1.82
C VAL A 23 5.71 -0.46 -2.78
N ALA A 24 5.20 0.68 -2.29
CA ALA A 24 4.87 1.82 -3.13
C ALA A 24 6.10 2.36 -3.87
N GLY A 25 7.23 2.52 -3.16
CA GLY A 25 8.51 2.90 -3.77
C GLY A 25 8.99 1.89 -4.80
N ALA A 26 8.90 0.59 -4.49
CA ALA A 26 9.23 -0.48 -5.42
C ALA A 26 8.34 -0.47 -6.67
N GLN A 27 7.04 -0.18 -6.54
CA GLN A 27 6.13 -0.04 -7.67
C GLN A 27 6.53 1.13 -8.58
N VAL A 28 6.84 2.29 -8.00
CA VAL A 28 7.35 3.44 -8.78
C VAL A 28 8.65 3.08 -9.50
N LEU A 29 9.61 2.48 -8.79
CA LEU A 29 10.88 2.05 -9.39
C LEU A 29 10.68 1.00 -10.48
N ALA A 30 9.73 0.07 -10.32
CA ALA A 30 9.44 -0.94 -11.33
C ALA A 30 8.85 -0.33 -12.62
N VAL A 31 8.10 0.77 -12.51
CA VAL A 31 7.59 1.52 -13.66
C VAL A 31 8.71 2.28 -14.37
N LEU A 32 9.60 2.93 -13.60
CA LEU A 32 10.66 3.78 -14.16
C LEU A 32 11.88 3.00 -14.66
N LEU A 33 12.20 1.86 -14.04
CA LEU A 33 13.45 1.13 -14.24
C LEU A 33 13.19 -0.32 -14.68
N PRO A 34 13.27 -0.63 -15.99
CA PRO A 34 13.07 -1.99 -16.49
C PRO A 34 14.01 -3.03 -15.87
N ARG A 35 15.25 -2.63 -15.54
CA ARG A 35 16.24 -3.48 -14.88
C ARG A 35 15.82 -3.85 -13.46
N PHE A 36 15.28 -2.90 -12.70
CA PHE A 36 14.78 -3.16 -11.34
C PHE A 36 13.57 -4.09 -11.37
N ARG A 37 12.64 -3.85 -12.31
CA ARG A 37 11.47 -4.71 -12.51
C ARG A 37 11.82 -6.18 -12.76
N ALA A 38 12.86 -6.44 -13.56
CA ALA A 38 13.35 -7.80 -13.79
C ALA A 38 13.98 -8.41 -12.54
N TRP A 39 14.72 -7.61 -11.75
CA TRP A 39 15.38 -8.06 -10.52
C TRP A 39 14.38 -8.38 -9.40
N ILE A 40 13.40 -7.49 -9.15
CA ILE A 40 12.42 -7.68 -8.08
C ILE A 40 11.47 -8.86 -8.35
N GLY A 41 11.15 -9.12 -9.63
CA GLY A 41 10.39 -10.30 -10.06
C GLY A 41 9.10 -10.49 -9.27
N TRP A 42 8.91 -11.69 -8.71
CA TRP A 42 7.76 -12.05 -7.88
C TRP A 42 7.68 -11.28 -6.54
N GLY A 43 8.76 -10.64 -6.10
CA GLY A 43 8.76 -9.84 -4.87
C GLY A 43 7.79 -8.67 -4.92
N LEU A 44 7.56 -8.09 -6.11
CA LEU A 44 6.63 -6.96 -6.28
C LEU A 44 5.16 -7.36 -6.06
N PRO A 45 4.58 -8.33 -6.79
CA PRO A 45 3.19 -8.74 -6.58
C PRO A 45 2.97 -9.37 -5.19
N LEU A 46 3.93 -10.16 -4.68
CA LEU A 46 3.82 -10.72 -3.33
C LEU A 46 3.86 -9.63 -2.26
N GLY A 47 4.76 -8.66 -2.40
CA GLY A 47 4.80 -7.48 -1.55
C GLY A 47 3.49 -6.71 -1.57
N GLY A 48 2.90 -6.49 -2.75
CA GLY A 48 1.59 -5.86 -2.88
C GLY A 48 0.46 -6.60 -2.17
N LEU A 49 0.39 -7.93 -2.32
CA LEU A 49 -0.62 -8.75 -1.63
C LEU A 49 -0.46 -8.69 -0.11
N VAL A 50 0.78 -8.78 0.38
CA VAL A 50 1.08 -8.65 1.81
C VAL A 50 0.71 -7.26 2.31
N THR A 51 1.03 -6.20 1.57
CA THR A 51 0.63 -4.83 1.91
C THR A 51 -0.89 -4.69 2.01
N ALA A 52 -1.64 -5.18 1.02
CA ALA A 52 -3.10 -5.13 1.04
C ALA A 52 -3.69 -5.82 2.28
N PHE A 53 -3.13 -6.98 2.65
CA PHE A 53 -3.53 -7.71 3.85
C PHE A 53 -3.18 -6.97 5.15
N LEU A 54 -1.97 -6.44 5.26
CA LEU A 54 -1.50 -5.70 6.43
C LEU A 54 -2.34 -4.45 6.70
N VAL A 55 -2.68 -3.69 5.66
CA VAL A 55 -3.49 -2.49 5.81
C VAL A 55 -4.92 -2.84 6.21
N TRP A 56 -5.48 -3.92 5.66
CA TRP A 56 -6.80 -4.40 6.07
C TRP A 56 -6.86 -4.75 7.56
N ILE A 57 -5.86 -5.46 8.08
CA ILE A 57 -5.75 -5.77 9.53
C ILE A 57 -5.55 -4.50 10.36
N THR A 58 -4.72 -3.58 9.87
CA THR A 58 -4.39 -2.35 10.59
C THR A 58 -5.62 -1.45 10.75
N ALA A 59 -6.39 -1.27 9.68
CA ALA A 59 -7.65 -0.50 9.71
C ALA A 59 -8.68 -1.16 10.63
N ALA A 60 -8.89 -2.48 10.50
CA ALA A 60 -9.83 -3.21 11.37
C ALA A 60 -9.45 -3.13 12.86
N SER A 61 -8.17 -2.90 13.17
CA SER A 61 -7.72 -2.67 14.54
C SER A 61 -8.00 -1.26 15.04
N GLY A 62 -8.00 -0.26 14.14
CA GLY A 62 -8.34 1.13 14.45
C GLY A 62 -9.83 1.31 14.75
N ASP A 63 -10.69 0.65 13.96
CA ASP A 63 -12.16 0.67 14.14
C ASP A 63 -12.60 0.20 15.54
N VAL A 64 -11.82 -0.65 16.20
CA VAL A 64 -12.12 -1.14 17.57
C VAL A 64 -11.72 -0.12 18.64
N LEU A 65 -10.79 0.79 18.35
CA LEU A 65 -10.35 1.84 19.28
C LEU A 65 -11.21 3.11 19.18
N SER A 66 -11.75 3.43 18.00
CA SER A 66 -12.55 4.64 17.74
C SER A 66 -13.75 4.76 18.69
N ASP A 67 -14.39 3.63 19.00
CA ASP A 67 -15.53 3.51 19.93
C ASP A 67 -15.24 4.03 21.35
N THR A 68 -13.98 4.28 21.70
CA THR A 68 -13.56 4.75 23.03
C THR A 68 -13.04 6.20 23.06
N HIS A 69 -12.74 6.81 21.91
CA HIS A 69 -12.07 8.12 21.85
C HIS A 69 -12.66 9.01 20.73
N ASP A 70 -13.87 9.51 20.97
CA ASP A 70 -14.60 10.36 20.03
C ASP A 70 -14.14 11.83 20.13
N THR A 71 -13.11 12.20 19.34
CA THR A 71 -12.66 13.60 19.20
C THR A 71 -12.48 13.96 17.73
N PRO A 72 -12.64 15.23 17.33
CA PRO A 72 -12.50 15.64 15.93
C PRO A 72 -11.12 15.34 15.31
N LEU A 73 -10.07 15.27 16.13
CA LEU A 73 -8.72 14.93 15.67
C LEU A 73 -8.57 13.43 15.39
N VAL A 74 -9.22 12.59 16.20
CA VAL A 74 -9.27 11.13 16.01
C VAL A 74 -10.11 10.78 14.79
N GLU A 75 -11.29 11.39 14.63
CA GLU A 75 -12.15 11.22 13.44
C GLU A 75 -11.38 11.59 12.15
N LYS A 76 -10.66 12.72 12.16
CA LYS A 76 -9.81 13.11 11.02
C LYS A 76 -8.70 12.08 10.74
N HIS A 77 -8.13 11.46 11.76
CA HIS A 77 -7.13 10.41 11.58
C HIS A 77 -7.74 9.15 10.96
N GLU A 78 -8.93 8.77 11.40
CA GLU A 78 -9.69 7.64 10.87
C GLU A 78 -10.07 7.82 9.40
N ASP A 79 -10.52 9.01 9.00
CA ASP A 79 -10.80 9.34 7.60
C ASP A 79 -9.57 9.09 6.70
N TRP A 80 -8.38 9.52 7.16
CA TRP A 80 -7.13 9.25 6.45
C TRP A 80 -6.77 7.76 6.48
N GLY A 81 -7.03 7.07 7.58
CA GLY A 81 -6.81 5.63 7.74
C GLY A 81 -7.65 4.80 6.77
N GLU A 82 -8.93 5.11 6.59
CA GLU A 82 -9.81 4.42 5.65
C GLU A 82 -9.44 4.72 4.19
N LEU A 83 -9.01 5.96 3.91
CA LEU A 83 -8.45 6.29 2.61
C LEU A 83 -7.15 5.53 2.34
N LEU A 84 -6.26 5.42 3.34
CA LEU A 84 -5.02 4.64 3.27
C LEU A 84 -5.32 3.16 3.02
N ARG A 85 -6.36 2.61 3.65
CA ARG A 85 -6.85 1.24 3.40
C ARG A 85 -7.25 1.04 1.96
N THR A 86 -8.10 1.92 1.44
CA THR A 86 -8.54 1.86 0.05
C THR A 86 -7.35 1.93 -0.92
N PHE A 87 -6.42 2.86 -0.70
CA PHE A 87 -5.25 3.02 -1.56
C PHE A 87 -4.22 1.89 -1.40
N GLY A 88 -4.03 1.36 -0.18
CA GLY A 88 -3.14 0.22 0.09
C GLY A 88 -3.61 -1.06 -0.60
N ILE A 89 -4.91 -1.35 -0.58
CA ILE A 89 -5.49 -2.48 -1.31
C ILE A 89 -5.37 -2.24 -2.82
N THR A 90 -5.67 -1.02 -3.28
CA THR A 90 -5.56 -0.65 -4.70
C THR A 90 -4.13 -0.77 -5.21
N LEU A 91 -3.14 -0.37 -4.41
CA LEU A 91 -1.72 -0.56 -4.68
C LEU A 91 -1.38 -2.05 -4.79
N GLY A 92 -1.88 -2.88 -3.88
CA GLY A 92 -1.73 -4.34 -3.96
C GLY A 92 -2.21 -4.89 -5.31
N VAL A 93 -3.41 -4.53 -5.74
CA VAL A 93 -3.94 -4.92 -7.06
C VAL A 93 -3.08 -4.36 -8.19
N ALA A 94 -2.70 -3.09 -8.13
CA ALA A 94 -1.91 -2.43 -9.17
C ALA A 94 -0.55 -3.10 -9.36
N THR A 95 0.12 -3.52 -8.28
CA THR A 95 1.40 -4.24 -8.36
C THR A 95 1.26 -5.59 -9.07
N VAL A 96 0.18 -6.33 -8.79
CA VAL A 96 -0.11 -7.62 -9.43
C VAL A 96 -0.41 -7.43 -10.90
N VAL A 97 -1.32 -6.51 -11.24
CA VAL A 97 -1.69 -6.23 -12.63
C VAL A 97 -0.47 -5.75 -13.43
N TYR A 98 0.29 -4.80 -12.89
CA TYR A 98 1.48 -4.28 -13.57
C TYR A 98 2.53 -5.38 -13.77
N TRP A 99 2.75 -6.22 -12.76
CA TRP A 99 3.67 -7.35 -12.88
C TRP A 99 3.20 -8.37 -13.92
N LEU A 100 1.91 -8.70 -13.98
CA LEU A 100 1.35 -9.64 -14.97
C LEU A 100 1.58 -9.16 -16.41
N ILE A 101 1.33 -7.89 -16.70
CA ILE A 101 1.44 -7.38 -18.08
C ILE A 101 2.89 -7.10 -18.52
N THR A 102 3.84 -7.07 -17.58
CA THR A 102 5.24 -6.70 -17.86
C THR A 102 6.26 -7.80 -17.61
N SER A 103 5.96 -8.79 -16.78
CA SER A 103 6.85 -9.92 -16.50
C SER A 103 6.86 -10.93 -17.65
N PRO A 104 7.96 -11.67 -17.86
CA PRO A 104 8.00 -12.75 -18.85
C PRO A 104 6.93 -13.82 -18.60
N TRP A 105 6.74 -14.21 -17.33
CA TRP A 105 5.74 -15.21 -16.93
C TRP A 105 4.31 -14.75 -17.28
N GLY A 106 3.97 -13.50 -16.95
CA GLY A 106 2.62 -13.00 -17.21
C GLY A 106 2.36 -12.78 -18.70
N ARG A 107 3.37 -12.32 -19.46
CA ARG A 107 3.26 -12.18 -20.93
C ARG A 107 3.09 -13.53 -21.63
N GLU A 108 3.80 -14.57 -21.19
CA GLU A 108 3.60 -15.93 -21.69
C GLU A 108 2.16 -16.41 -21.47
N LYS A 109 1.58 -16.13 -20.30
CA LYS A 109 0.21 -16.54 -19.96
C LYS A 109 -0.88 -15.72 -20.65
N LEU A 110 -0.69 -14.40 -20.78
CA LEU A 110 -1.66 -13.49 -21.42
C LEU A 110 -1.58 -13.52 -22.95
N GLY A 111 -0.44 -13.99 -23.50
CA GLY A 111 -0.05 -13.81 -24.89
C GLY A 111 0.41 -12.38 -25.17
N ASP A 112 1.27 -12.19 -26.18
CA ASP A 112 1.79 -10.88 -26.63
C ASP A 112 0.73 -10.01 -27.34
N ARG A 113 -0.50 -10.00 -26.82
CA ARG A 113 -1.67 -9.33 -27.42
C ARG A 113 -1.95 -7.94 -26.86
N LEU A 114 -1.30 -7.55 -25.75
CA LEU A 114 -1.54 -6.25 -25.16
C LEU A 114 -0.86 -5.15 -25.97
N PRO A 115 -1.61 -4.14 -26.45
CA PRO A 115 -1.01 -3.04 -27.19
C PRO A 115 -0.11 -2.20 -26.27
N SER A 116 0.99 -1.69 -26.81
CA SER A 116 2.02 -0.97 -26.05
C SER A 116 1.47 0.23 -25.28
N TRP A 117 0.54 0.97 -25.88
CA TRP A 117 -0.10 2.13 -25.23
C TRP A 117 -0.84 1.76 -23.95
N LEU A 118 -1.49 0.59 -23.91
CA LEU A 118 -2.24 0.13 -22.73
C LEU A 118 -1.29 -0.21 -21.58
N VAL A 119 -0.15 -0.85 -21.88
CA VAL A 119 0.89 -1.13 -20.89
C VAL A 119 1.45 0.17 -20.31
N THR A 120 1.66 1.20 -21.14
CA THR A 120 2.11 2.52 -20.69
C THR A 120 1.08 3.20 -19.80
N VAL A 121 -0.19 3.23 -20.21
CA VAL A 121 -1.27 3.83 -19.42
C VAL A 121 -1.44 3.14 -18.06
N LEU A 122 -1.46 1.81 -18.03
CA LEU A 122 -1.55 1.05 -16.78
C LEU A 122 -0.30 1.25 -15.89
N GLY A 123 0.89 1.39 -16.49
CA GLY A 123 2.10 1.73 -15.75
C GLY A 123 2.03 3.12 -15.10
N ILE A 124 1.56 4.13 -15.83
CA ILE A 124 1.36 5.48 -15.29
C ILE A 124 0.32 5.46 -14.16
N ALA A 125 -0.82 4.82 -14.38
CA ALA A 125 -1.86 4.68 -13.36
C ALA A 125 -1.32 4.00 -12.09
N ALA A 126 -0.57 2.91 -12.23
CA ALA A 126 0.03 2.21 -11.10
C ALA A 126 1.07 3.07 -10.35
N ALA A 127 1.87 3.87 -11.06
CA ALA A 127 2.79 4.82 -10.44
C ALA A 127 2.07 5.94 -9.68
N LEU A 128 0.96 6.46 -10.22
CA LEU A 128 0.13 7.47 -9.55
C LEU A 128 -0.54 6.92 -8.29
N ILE A 129 -1.06 5.69 -8.35
CA ILE A 129 -1.62 4.99 -7.17
C ILE A 129 -0.54 4.85 -6.09
N ALA A 130 0.67 4.44 -6.46
CA ALA A 130 1.78 4.30 -5.52
C ALA A 130 2.20 5.65 -4.91
N ALA A 131 2.31 6.70 -5.72
CA ALA A 131 2.63 8.05 -5.23
C ALA A 131 1.54 8.58 -4.28
N ALA A 132 0.27 8.42 -4.64
CA ALA A 132 -0.86 8.79 -3.79
C ALA A 132 -0.84 8.01 -2.47
N THR A 133 -0.56 6.71 -2.52
CA THR A 133 -0.43 5.86 -1.33
C THR A 133 0.66 6.38 -0.37
N ILE A 134 1.82 6.79 -0.88
CA ILE A 134 2.88 7.42 -0.08
C ILE A 134 2.39 8.71 0.57
N VAL A 135 1.76 9.60 -0.20
CA VAL A 135 1.24 10.88 0.33
C VAL A 135 0.20 10.65 1.42
N ILE A 136 -0.78 9.77 1.17
CA ILE A 136 -1.84 9.45 2.13
C ILE A 136 -1.25 8.84 3.41
N THR A 137 -0.21 8.01 3.30
CA THR A 137 0.49 7.45 4.47
C THR A 137 1.10 8.55 5.34
N ILE A 138 1.76 9.53 4.72
CA ILE A 138 2.35 10.68 5.42
C ILE A 138 1.25 11.49 6.11
N LEU A 139 0.14 11.76 5.41
CA LEU A 139 -0.99 12.51 5.96
C LEU A 139 -1.67 11.77 7.12
N THR A 140 -1.81 10.46 7.03
CA THR A 140 -2.32 9.59 8.11
C THR A 140 -1.41 9.64 9.33
N GLY A 141 -0.08 9.56 9.12
CA GLY A 141 0.89 9.67 10.22
C GLY A 141 0.88 11.06 10.87
N HIS A 142 0.78 12.12 10.08
CA HIS A 142 0.71 13.50 10.57
C HIS A 142 -0.57 13.76 11.37
N SER A 143 -1.73 13.30 10.89
CA SER A 143 -2.99 13.43 11.63
C SER A 143 -2.97 12.67 12.96
N GLY A 144 -2.40 11.45 12.96
CA GLY A 144 -2.26 10.65 14.18
C GLY A 144 -1.31 11.30 15.20
N ALA A 145 -0.18 11.85 14.75
CA ALA A 145 0.70 12.62 15.63
C ALA A 145 0.02 13.87 16.19
N THR A 146 -0.77 14.57 15.37
CA THR A 146 -1.54 15.74 15.84
C THR A 146 -2.53 15.34 16.93
N ALA A 147 -3.29 14.26 16.74
CA ALA A 147 -4.27 13.79 17.73
C ALA A 147 -3.68 13.46 19.11
N VAL A 148 -2.39 13.07 19.17
CA VAL A 148 -1.72 12.68 20.43
C VAL A 148 -0.94 13.84 21.05
N TRP A 149 -0.35 14.72 20.24
CA TRP A 149 0.68 15.66 20.70
C TRP A 149 0.30 17.14 20.60
N SER A 150 -0.90 17.49 20.13
CA SER A 150 -1.43 18.88 20.12
C SER A 150 -2.63 19.03 21.05
#